data_AF-A0A2T5I647-F1
#
_entry.id   AF-A0A2T5I647-F1
#
_cell.length_a   1.000
_cell.length_b   1.000
_cell.length_c   1.000
_cell.angle_alpha   90.00
_cell.angle_beta   90.00
_cell.angle_gamma   90.00
#
_symmetry.space_group_name_H-M   'P 1'
#
loop_
_entity.id
_entity.type
_entity.pdbx_description
1 polymer ?
#
loop_
_entity_poly.entity_id
_entity_poly.type
_entity_poly.pdbx_seq_one_letter_code
_entity_poly.pdbx_strand_id
1 'polypeptide(L)'
;MKACKDAVVKHSEHAELTPRQQRFVVEYCVDLNATAAYARAGYRARGNSAEVSACRLLRNAKVQEAIEQKQNEVAKRCELTTENIVREASAVAFSDIRRLFNPDGSPKPIHEIDDATAAPSHRSKSARWSLTAR
;
A
#
# COMPACT_ATOMS: atom_id res chain seq x y z
N MET A 1 -15.97 10.92 41.98
CA MET A 1 -16.07 9.63 41.25
C MET A 1 -15.70 9.90 39.80
N LYS A 2 -14.48 9.52 39.40
CA LYS A 2 -13.82 9.97 38.17
C LYS A 2 -14.22 9.06 37.00
N ALA A 3 -14.67 9.69 35.93
CA ALA A 3 -15.12 9.09 34.68
C ALA A 3 -14.16 8.05 34.10
N CYS A 4 -14.70 6.89 33.71
CA CYS A 4 -14.14 6.07 32.64
C CYS A 4 -14.99 6.35 31.41
N LYS A 5 -14.55 7.35 30.64
CA LYS A 5 -15.16 7.72 29.36
C LYS A 5 -14.61 6.68 28.39
N ASP A 6 -15.38 5.62 28.16
CA ASP A 6 -15.05 4.62 27.16
C ASP A 6 -14.74 5.35 25.86
N ALA A 7 -13.50 5.19 25.41
CA ALA A 7 -13.03 5.75 24.17
C ALA A 7 -13.78 5.03 23.06
N VAL A 8 -14.92 5.60 22.66
CA VAL A 8 -15.66 5.22 21.47
C VAL A 8 -14.70 5.33 20.31
N VAL A 9 -14.17 4.18 19.90
CA VAL A 9 -13.46 4.02 18.64
C VAL A 9 -14.41 4.55 17.57
N LYS A 10 -14.02 5.66 16.94
CA LYS A 10 -14.75 6.29 15.85
C LYS A 10 -14.75 5.31 14.67
N HIS A 11 -15.74 4.43 14.61
CA HIS A 11 -16.07 3.71 13.39
C HIS A 11 -16.70 4.75 12.47
N SER A 12 -16.01 5.14 11.42
CA SER A 12 -16.55 6.06 10.42
C SER A 12 -17.85 5.49 9.88
N GLU A 13 -18.90 6.31 9.90
CA GLU A 13 -20.22 5.98 9.37
C GLU A 13 -20.16 5.85 7.84
N HIS A 14 -19.75 4.67 7.35
CA HIS A 14 -19.96 4.25 5.97
C HIS A 14 -21.19 3.35 5.94
N ALA A 15 -22.22 3.75 5.20
CA ALA A 15 -23.45 2.98 5.03
C ALA A 15 -23.16 1.51 4.73
N GLU A 16 -23.48 0.66 5.70
CA GLU A 16 -22.83 -0.62 6.02
C GLU A 16 -22.58 -1.52 4.80
N LEU A 17 -21.30 -1.73 4.47
CA LEU A 17 -20.90 -2.88 3.67
C LEU A 17 -21.20 -4.15 4.46
N THR A 18 -21.79 -5.14 3.79
CA THR A 18 -22.01 -6.45 4.42
C THR A 18 -20.67 -7.06 4.86
N PRO A 19 -20.63 -7.92 5.91
CA PRO A 19 -19.39 -8.53 6.37
C PRO A 19 -18.61 -9.26 5.26
N ARG A 20 -19.32 -9.84 4.29
CA ARG A 20 -18.71 -10.53 3.14
C ARG A 20 -18.14 -9.56 2.10
N GLN A 21 -18.78 -8.41 1.89
CA GLN A 21 -18.24 -7.35 1.03
C GLN A 21 -17.00 -6.73 1.67
N GLN A 22 -17.00 -6.50 2.98
CA GLN A 22 -15.81 -6.04 3.71
C GLN A 22 -14.66 -7.03 3.56
N ARG A 23 -14.92 -8.33 3.75
CA ARG A 23 -13.95 -9.40 3.52
C ARG A 23 -13.44 -9.38 2.08
N PHE A 24 -14.32 -9.21 1.10
CA PHE A 24 -13.95 -9.09 -0.31
C PHE A 24 -13.01 -7.90 -0.57
N VAL A 25 -13.32 -6.72 -0.06
CA VAL A 25 -12.43 -5.53 -0.17
C VAL A 25 -11.06 -5.85 0.44
N VAL A 26 -11.04 -6.47 1.62
CA VAL A 26 -9.79 -6.81 2.30
C VAL A 26 -8.93 -7.73 1.46
N GLU A 27 -9.52 -8.80 0.93
CA GLU A 27 -8.85 -9.81 0.12
C GLU A 27 -8.46 -9.32 -1.27
N TYR A 28 -9.24 -8.40 -1.85
CA TYR A 28 -8.97 -7.82 -3.17
C TYR A 28 -7.76 -6.88 -3.11
N CYS A 29 -7.62 -6.07 -2.05
CA CYS A 29 -6.47 -5.19 -1.90
C CYS A 29 -5.13 -5.93 -1.66
N VAL A 30 -5.14 -7.27 -1.52
CA VAL A 30 -3.90 -8.06 -1.37
C VAL A 30 -3.23 -8.32 -2.72
N ASP A 31 -4.00 -8.78 -3.71
CA ASP A 31 -3.48 -9.27 -4.99
C ASP A 31 -4.19 -8.68 -6.22
N LEU A 32 -5.17 -7.80 -6.01
CA LEU A 32 -6.04 -7.22 -7.04
C LEU A 32 -6.73 -8.27 -7.92
N ASN A 33 -6.91 -9.49 -7.40
CA ASN A 33 -7.58 -10.59 -8.09
C ASN A 33 -9.02 -10.74 -7.59
N ALA A 34 -9.98 -10.30 -8.41
CA ALA A 34 -11.39 -10.29 -8.06
C ALA A 34 -11.96 -11.69 -7.81
N THR A 35 -11.64 -12.66 -8.66
CA THR A 35 -12.16 -14.02 -8.57
C THR A 35 -11.63 -14.74 -7.33
N ALA A 36 -10.32 -14.61 -7.07
CA ALA A 36 -9.70 -15.19 -5.89
C ALA A 36 -10.22 -14.52 -4.60
N ALA A 37 -10.33 -13.18 -4.59
CA ALA A 37 -10.89 -12.44 -3.46
C ALA A 37 -12.34 -12.83 -3.17
N TYR A 38 -13.15 -13.07 -4.20
CA TYR A 38 -14.54 -13.53 -4.04
C TYR A 38 -14.62 -14.90 -3.36
N ALA A 39 -13.75 -15.83 -3.76
CA ALA A 39 -13.64 -17.14 -3.11
C ALA A 39 -13.16 -17.03 -1.66
N ARG A 40 -12.09 -16.26 -1.39
CA ARG A 40 -11.54 -16.04 -0.04
C ARG A 40 -12.51 -15.30 0.88
N ALA A 41 -13.36 -14.41 0.33
CA ALA A 41 -14.45 -13.77 1.05
C ALA A 41 -15.61 -14.72 1.41
N GLY A 42 -15.49 -16.01 1.05
CA GLY A 42 -16.43 -17.06 1.41
C GLY A 42 -17.67 -17.07 0.53
N TYR A 43 -17.63 -16.47 -0.67
CA TYR A 43 -18.73 -16.59 -1.63
C TYR A 43 -18.75 -17.97 -2.29
N ARG A 44 -19.95 -18.55 -2.37
CA ARG A 44 -20.17 -19.78 -3.13
C ARG A 44 -20.35 -19.42 -4.59
N ALA A 45 -19.58 -20.06 -5.44
CA ALA A 45 -19.69 -19.93 -6.88
C ALA A 45 -19.56 -21.31 -7.52
N ARG A 46 -20.28 -21.50 -8.63
CA ARG A 46 -20.21 -22.69 -9.48
C ARG A 46 -19.74 -22.27 -10.88
N GLY A 47 -18.67 -22.89 -11.37
CA GLY A 47 -18.07 -22.52 -12.66
C GLY A 47 -17.76 -21.02 -12.74
N ASN A 48 -18.06 -20.39 -13.88
CA ASN A 48 -17.70 -19.00 -14.18
C ASN A 48 -18.53 -17.95 -13.43
N SER A 49 -19.46 -18.36 -12.56
CA SER A 49 -20.27 -17.42 -11.76
C SER A 49 -19.45 -16.59 -10.77
N ALA A 50 -18.27 -17.07 -10.37
CA ALA A 50 -17.36 -16.33 -9.49
C ALA A 50 -16.87 -15.04 -10.15
N GLU A 51 -16.41 -15.14 -11.40
CA GLU A 51 -15.85 -14.02 -12.18
C GLU A 51 -16.90 -12.93 -12.42
N VAL A 52 -18.07 -13.33 -12.92
CA VAL A 52 -19.16 -12.40 -13.21
C VAL A 52 -19.64 -11.68 -11.95
N SER A 53 -19.78 -12.43 -10.84
CA SER A 53 -20.23 -11.85 -9.57
C SER A 53 -19.18 -10.94 -8.95
N ALA A 54 -17.89 -11.31 -9.02
CA ALA A 54 -16.79 -10.49 -8.55
C ALA A 54 -16.70 -9.18 -9.35
N CYS A 55 -16.79 -9.24 -10.68
CA CYS A 55 -16.85 -8.06 -11.54
C CYS A 55 -18.06 -7.17 -11.20
N ARG A 56 -19.21 -7.76 -10.86
CA ARG A 56 -20.39 -7.00 -10.41
C ARG A 56 -20.15 -6.33 -9.05
N LEU A 57 -19.47 -6.99 -8.12
CA LEU A 57 -19.07 -6.37 -6.84
C LEU A 57 -18.14 -5.18 -7.08
N LEU A 58 -17.18 -5.28 -8.00
CA LEU A 58 -16.30 -4.17 -8.35
C LEU A 58 -17.04 -3.00 -9.02
N ARG A 59 -18.23 -3.19 -9.59
CA ARG A 59 -19.05 -2.08 -10.11
C ARG A 59 -19.90 -1.41 -9.03
N ASN A 60 -19.97 -1.99 -7.84
CA ASN A 60 -20.72 -1.40 -6.73
C ASN A 60 -19.94 -0.20 -6.18
N ALA A 61 -20.53 0.99 -6.27
CA ALA A 61 -19.92 2.24 -5.81
C ALA A 61 -19.43 2.16 -4.35
N LYS A 62 -20.17 1.49 -3.46
CA LYS A 62 -19.77 1.34 -2.05
C LYS A 62 -18.54 0.46 -1.86
N VAL A 63 -18.41 -0.58 -2.69
CA VAL A 63 -17.25 -1.48 -2.66
C VAL A 63 -16.03 -0.77 -3.23
N GLN A 64 -16.21 0.00 -4.32
CA GLN A 64 -15.14 0.82 -4.89
C GLN A 64 -14.64 1.87 -3.89
N GLU A 65 -15.55 2.61 -3.25
CA GLU A 65 -15.18 3.61 -2.25
C GLU A 65 -14.35 2.99 -1.11
N ALA A 66 -14.73 1.81 -0.61
CA ALA A 66 -13.96 1.12 0.41
C ALA A 66 -12.60 0.59 -0.08
N ILE A 67 -12.49 0.19 -1.35
CA ILE A 67 -11.20 -0.18 -1.95
C ILE A 67 -10.29 1.05 -2.03
N GLU A 68 -10.81 2.18 -2.51
CA GLU A 68 -10.07 3.45 -2.61
C GLU A 68 -9.60 3.92 -1.23
N GLN A 69 -10.48 3.89 -0.23
CA GLN A 69 -10.11 4.23 1.15
C GLN A 69 -8.98 3.35 1.66
N LYS A 70 -9.08 2.03 1.48
CA LYS A 70 -8.05 1.10 1.92
C LYS A 70 -6.73 1.30 1.17
N GLN A 71 -6.77 1.56 -0.13
CA GLN A 71 -5.57 1.90 -0.91
C GLN A 71 -4.93 3.20 -0.41
N ASN A 72 -5.74 4.22 -0.10
CA ASN A 72 -5.28 5.48 0.46
C ASN A 72 -4.66 5.32 1.85
N GLU A 73 -5.21 4.46 2.70
CA GLU A 73 -4.62 4.11 4.00
C GLU A 73 -3.24 3.46 3.84
N VAL A 74 -3.12 2.51 2.90
CA VAL A 74 -1.83 1.86 2.61
C VAL A 74 -0.84 2.87 2.05
N ALA A 75 -1.25 3.72 1.11
CA ALA A 75 -0.42 4.78 0.54
C ALA A 75 0.09 5.74 1.62
N LYS A 76 -0.80 6.17 2.53
CA LYS A 76 -0.43 7.01 3.69
C LYS A 76 0.57 6.31 4.61
N ARG A 77 0.33 5.04 4.94
CA ARG A 77 1.23 4.25 5.81
C ARG A 77 2.61 4.07 5.19
N CYS A 78 2.68 3.93 3.88
CA CYS A 78 3.94 3.77 3.16
C CYS A 78 4.56 5.11 2.72
N GLU A 79 3.94 6.26 3.06
CA GLU A 79 4.33 7.59 2.59
C GLU A 79 4.54 7.68 1.05
N LEU A 80 3.81 6.83 0.32
CA LEU A 80 3.86 6.74 -1.12
C LEU A 80 2.98 7.85 -1.69
N THR A 81 3.61 8.95 -2.07
CA THR A 81 2.98 9.98 -2.90
C THR A 81 3.44 9.81 -4.34
N THR A 82 2.60 10.23 -5.29
CA THR A 82 2.94 10.21 -6.71
C THR A 82 4.23 10.98 -6.98
N GLU A 83 4.42 12.11 -6.31
CA GLU A 83 5.62 12.96 -6.43
C GLU A 83 6.88 12.22 -5.96
N ASN A 84 6.78 11.49 -4.83
CA ASN A 84 7.89 10.68 -4.33
C ASN A 84 8.24 9.57 -5.32
N ILE A 85 7.25 8.84 -5.84
CA ILE A 85 7.48 7.77 -6.82
C ILE A 85 8.14 8.32 -8.09
N VAL A 86 7.63 9.40 -8.66
CA VAL A 86 8.20 10.02 -9.87
C VAL A 86 9.63 10.48 -9.64
N ARG A 87 9.91 11.09 -8.48
CA ARG A 87 11.27 11.53 -8.13
C ARG A 87 12.23 10.35 -8.01
N GLU A 88 11.88 9.33 -7.22
CA GLU A 88 12.76 8.18 -7.02
C GLU A 88 12.94 7.38 -8.31
N ALA A 89 11.88 7.19 -9.10
CA ALA A 89 11.96 6.52 -10.40
C ALA A 89 12.83 7.28 -11.40
N SER A 90 12.74 8.62 -11.43
CA SER A 90 13.58 9.46 -12.27
C SER A 90 15.05 9.40 -11.83
N ALA A 91 15.32 9.41 -10.52
CA ALA A 91 16.68 9.30 -9.99
C ALA A 91 17.34 7.99 -10.41
N VAL A 92 16.60 6.88 -10.38
CA VAL A 92 17.09 5.57 -10.87
C VAL A 92 17.24 5.58 -12.40
N ALA A 93 16.22 6.01 -13.14
CA ALA A 93 16.19 5.95 -14.59
C ALA A 93 17.25 6.83 -15.27
N PHE A 94 17.57 7.98 -14.66
CA PHE A 94 18.57 8.93 -15.16
C PHE A 94 19.89 8.89 -14.39
N SER A 95 20.12 7.84 -13.59
CA SER A 95 21.41 7.65 -12.93
C SER A 95 22.51 7.39 -13.97
N ASP A 96 23.63 8.11 -13.86
CA ASP A 96 24.78 7.86 -14.74
C ASP A 96 25.56 6.64 -14.22
N ILE A 97 25.35 5.50 -14.89
CA ILE A 97 25.96 4.21 -14.56
C ILE A 97 27.50 4.31 -14.53
N ARG A 98 28.12 5.21 -15.30
CA ARG A 98 29.59 5.37 -15.34
C ARG A 98 30.16 5.81 -13.99
N ARG A 99 29.33 6.42 -13.13
CA ARG A 99 29.75 6.84 -11.78
C ARG A 99 29.99 5.65 -10.83
N LEU A 100 29.44 4.48 -11.15
CA LEU A 100 29.60 3.23 -10.39
C LEU A 100 30.93 2.52 -10.66
N PHE A 101 31.71 2.98 -11.65
CA PHE A 101 32.97 2.36 -12.05
C PHE A 101 34.14 3.31 -11.82
N ASN A 102 35.30 2.72 -11.58
CA ASN A 102 36.59 3.40 -11.56
C ASN A 102 37.04 3.75 -13.00
N PRO A 103 38.02 4.66 -13.17
CA PRO A 103 38.55 4.99 -14.50
C PRO A 103 39.12 3.81 -15.29
N ASP A 104 39.50 2.73 -14.60
CA ASP A 104 39.98 1.47 -15.19
C ASP A 104 38.84 0.51 -15.60
N GLY A 105 37.58 0.87 -15.35
CA GLY A 105 36.41 0.04 -15.63
C GLY A 105 36.08 -0.99 -14.56
N SER A 106 36.82 -1.03 -13.44
CA SER A 106 36.45 -1.89 -12.29
C SER A 106 35.26 -1.29 -11.52
N PRO A 107 34.32 -2.11 -11.00
CA PRO A 107 33.24 -1.60 -10.15
C PRO A 107 33.81 -0.97 -8.88
N LYS A 108 33.27 0.18 -8.47
CA LYS A 108 33.62 0.76 -7.17
C LYS A 108 33.10 -0.12 -6.03
N PRO A 109 33.87 -0.29 -4.95
CA PRO A 109 33.37 -0.98 -3.77
C PRO A 109 32.24 -0.16 -3.12
N ILE A 110 31.29 -0.85 -2.46
CA ILE A 110 30.03 -0.25 -1.95
C ILE A 110 30.25 0.99 -1.06
N HIS A 111 31.36 1.06 -0.33
CA HIS A 111 31.68 2.17 0.57
C HIS A 111 32.33 3.38 -0.12
N GLU A 112 32.72 3.27 -1.39
CA GLU A 112 33.28 4.35 -2.21
C GLU A 112 32.29 4.90 -3.25
N ILE A 113 31.10 4.30 -3.33
CA ILE A 113 29.99 4.83 -4.11
C ILE A 113 29.47 6.05 -3.37
N ASP A 114 29.56 7.22 -3.99
CA ASP A 114 29.06 8.49 -3.46
C ASP A 114 27.59 8.34 -3.00
N ASP A 115 27.23 8.90 -1.84
CA ASP A 115 25.88 8.83 -1.27
C ASP A 115 24.84 9.35 -2.28
N ALA A 116 25.19 10.32 -3.12
CA ALA A 116 24.32 10.83 -4.18
C ALA A 116 24.05 9.82 -5.32
N THR A 117 24.89 8.79 -5.46
CA THR A 117 24.72 7.68 -6.41
C THR A 117 24.13 6.45 -5.71
N ALA A 118 24.43 6.24 -4.43
CA ALA A 118 23.95 5.12 -3.61
C ALA A 118 22.49 5.30 -3.11
N ALA A 119 21.91 6.49 -3.22
CA ALA A 119 20.64 6.79 -2.58
C ALA A 119 19.61 7.48 -3.49
N PRO A 120 18.57 6.77 -3.94
CA PRO A 120 17.21 7.26 -3.83
C PRO A 120 16.76 7.09 -2.36
N SER A 121 17.43 7.78 -1.42
CA SER A 121 17.08 7.71 0.00
C SER A 121 16.39 9.00 0.42
N HIS A 122 15.09 9.09 0.11
CA HIS A 122 14.21 9.68 1.09
C HIS A 122 14.28 8.79 2.35
N ARG A 123 15.21 9.11 3.26
CA ARG A 123 15.03 8.78 4.66
C ARG A 123 13.82 9.59 5.11
N SER A 124 12.65 8.96 5.11
CA SER A 124 11.49 9.46 5.82
C SER A 124 11.92 9.83 7.23
N LYS A 125 12.09 11.13 7.47
CA LYS A 125 12.23 11.68 8.81
C LYS A 125 10.82 11.83 9.39
N SER A 126 10.10 10.74 9.65
CA SER A 126 8.84 10.86 10.42
C SER A 126 8.40 9.67 11.26
N ALA A 127 9.22 8.63 11.45
CA ALA A 127 8.92 7.60 12.45
C ALA A 127 10.13 7.26 13.30
N ARG A 128 10.56 8.25 14.11
CA ARG A 128 11.14 7.96 15.41
C ARG A 128 10.02 7.27 16.20
N TRP A 129 9.93 5.95 16.04
CA TRP A 129 9.14 5.06 16.89
C TRP A 129 9.24 5.59 18.31
N SER A 130 8.09 5.93 18.89
CA SER A 130 7.98 6.38 20.27
C SER A 130 8.35 5.22 21.18
N LEU A 131 9.66 5.05 21.45
CA LEU A 131 10.16 4.36 22.63
C LEU A 131 9.79 5.23 23.85
N THR A 132 8.54 5.14 24.25
CA THR A 132 8.13 5.28 25.65
C THR A 132 6.85 4.49 25.81
N ALA A 133 7.01 3.17 25.81
CA ALA A 133 6.25 2.35 26.73
C ALA A 133 6.70 2.75 28.15
N ARG A 134 5.89 3.57 28.82
CA ARG A 134 5.78 3.61 30.28
C ARG A 134 4.54 4.40 30.69
#